data_AF-A0A354GR80-F1
#
_entry.id   AF-A0A354GR80-F1
#
_cell.length_a   1.000
_cell.length_b   1.000
_cell.length_c   1.000
_cell.angle_alpha   90.00
_cell.angle_beta   90.00
_cell.angle_gamma   90.00
#
_symmetry.space_group_name_H-M   'P 1'
#
loop_
_entity.id
_entity.type
_entity.pdbx_description
1 polymer ?
#
loop_
_entity_poly.entity_id
_entity_poly.type
_entity_poly.pdbx_seq_one_letter_code
_entity_poly.pdbx_strand_id
1 'polypeptide(L)'
;MSAANLKSVAEQVVRRAQRQGYVVPREVREELTQAGVSDDLWKDVVALARPSLTLRRGRYYFSAPVSDRVRQEQSQQLGVQRAVNQLLNPESPQGAGLVERRGGDRVDFVQTVIVRAEDGAECTLLSRDLSATGIRLVGTRRLLGQKVHVLVPRPGGEPPYDFLVRILWTCAVGDGLHENGGSFLEVRVGHSLRE
;
A
#
# COMPACT_ATOMS: atom_id res chain seq x y z
N MET A 1 -28.29 -27.99 12.77
CA MET A 1 -27.08 -28.00 11.90
C MET A 1 -26.11 -26.96 12.43
N SER A 2 -24.86 -27.32 12.71
CA SER A 2 -23.91 -26.40 13.36
C SER A 2 -23.14 -25.57 12.32
N ALA A 3 -22.88 -24.30 12.61
CA ALA A 3 -21.99 -23.45 11.83
C ALA A 3 -20.58 -24.06 11.65
N ALA A 4 -20.19 -24.97 12.56
CA ALA A 4 -18.94 -25.73 12.48
C ALA A 4 -18.87 -26.66 11.25
N ASN A 5 -19.99 -27.27 10.85
CA ASN A 5 -20.02 -28.14 9.67
C ASN A 5 -19.83 -27.34 8.37
N LEU A 6 -20.48 -26.18 8.24
CA LEU A 6 -20.34 -25.32 7.06
C LEU A 6 -18.92 -24.73 6.93
N LYS A 7 -18.28 -24.40 8.06
CA LYS A 7 -16.88 -23.93 8.06
C LYS A 7 -15.92 -25.03 7.59
N SER A 8 -16.11 -26.27 8.04
CA SER A 8 -15.32 -27.42 7.60
C SER A 8 -15.44 -27.65 6.08
N VAL A 9 -16.67 -27.56 5.54
CA VAL A 9 -16.91 -27.66 4.09
C VAL A 9 -16.26 -26.50 3.34
N ALA A 10 -16.35 -25.27 3.85
CA ALA A 10 -15.70 -24.11 3.24
C ALA A 10 -14.18 -24.30 3.11
N GLU A 11 -13.53 -24.86 4.14
CA GLU A 11 -12.11 -25.19 4.09
C GLU A 11 -11.79 -26.30 3.07
N GLN A 12 -12.66 -27.31 2.92
CA GLN A 12 -12.50 -28.36 1.90
C GLN A 12 -12.59 -27.76 0.48
N VAL A 13 -13.56 -26.88 0.24
CA VAL A 13 -13.73 -26.16 -1.03
C VAL A 13 -12.48 -25.33 -1.36
N VAL A 14 -11.90 -24.62 -0.38
CA VAL A 14 -10.65 -23.87 -0.56
C VAL A 14 -9.48 -24.81 -0.90
N ARG A 15 -9.32 -25.92 -0.17
CA ARG A 15 -8.27 -26.93 -0.46
C ARG A 15 -8.43 -27.55 -1.85
N ARG A 16 -9.66 -27.77 -2.30
CA ARG A 16 -9.93 -28.28 -3.65
C ARG A 16 -9.55 -27.26 -4.71
N ALA A 17 -9.97 -26.00 -4.56
CA ALA A 17 -9.57 -24.92 -5.46
C ALA A 17 -8.05 -24.72 -5.51
N GLN A 18 -7.35 -24.90 -4.39
CA GLN A 18 -5.90 -24.84 -4.33
C GLN A 18 -5.21 -25.97 -5.12
N ARG A 19 -5.76 -27.19 -5.06
CA ARG A 19 -5.18 -28.36 -5.77
C ARG A 19 -5.42 -28.32 -7.28
N GLN A 20 -6.59 -27.87 -7.72
CA GLN A 20 -7.00 -27.96 -9.13
C GLN A 20 -7.09 -26.59 -9.85
N GLY A 21 -6.76 -25.50 -9.15
CA GLY A 21 -6.73 -24.12 -9.66
C GLY A 21 -8.05 -23.36 -9.51
N TYR A 22 -9.20 -24.03 -9.63
CA TYR A 22 -10.52 -23.43 -9.42
C TYR A 22 -11.57 -24.45 -8.97
N VAL A 23 -12.70 -23.98 -8.44
CA VAL A 23 -13.91 -24.79 -8.21
C VAL A 23 -15.12 -24.15 -8.87
N VAL A 24 -16.08 -24.95 -9.32
CA VAL A 24 -17.38 -24.48 -9.86
C VAL A 24 -18.51 -24.73 -8.88
N PRO A 25 -19.68 -24.03 -8.98
CA PRO A 25 -20.81 -24.23 -8.08
C PRO A 25 -21.25 -25.70 -7.93
N ARG A 26 -21.17 -26.49 -9.01
CA ARG A 26 -21.47 -27.93 -8.98
C ARG A 26 -20.56 -28.69 -8.01
N GLU A 27 -19.27 -28.38 -8.01
CA GLU A 27 -18.29 -29.02 -7.11
C GLU A 27 -18.46 -28.58 -5.66
N VAL A 28 -18.88 -27.33 -5.42
CA VAL A 28 -19.23 -26.87 -4.07
C VAL A 28 -20.41 -27.66 -3.51
N ARG A 29 -21.43 -27.94 -4.35
CA ARG A 29 -22.56 -28.80 -3.97
C ARG A 29 -22.13 -30.24 -3.73
N GLU A 30 -21.20 -30.77 -4.53
CA GLU A 30 -20.62 -32.11 -4.30
C GLU A 30 -19.95 -32.20 -2.93
N GLU A 31 -19.16 -31.20 -2.51
CA GLU A 31 -18.53 -31.16 -1.18
C GLU A 31 -19.58 -31.08 -0.06
N LEU A 32 -20.67 -30.33 -0.27
CA LEU A 32 -21.81 -30.28 0.66
C LEU A 32 -22.50 -31.64 0.80
N THR A 33 -22.80 -32.30 -0.32
CA THR A 33 -23.42 -33.63 -0.33
C THR A 33 -22.53 -34.67 0.35
N GLN A 34 -21.21 -34.65 0.09
CA GLN A 34 -20.25 -35.53 0.75
C GLN A 34 -20.19 -35.30 2.27
N ALA A 35 -20.39 -34.07 2.72
CA ALA A 35 -20.45 -33.72 4.14
C ALA A 35 -21.84 -33.97 4.77
N GLY A 36 -22.80 -34.53 4.03
CA GLY A 36 -24.16 -34.75 4.51
C GLY A 36 -24.95 -33.46 4.77
N VAL A 37 -24.55 -32.35 4.13
CA VAL A 37 -25.17 -31.04 4.25
C VAL A 37 -26.02 -30.77 3.01
N SER A 38 -27.15 -30.07 3.19
CA SER A 38 -28.01 -29.66 2.07
C SER A 38 -27.22 -28.84 1.04
N ASP A 39 -27.42 -29.14 -0.24
CA ASP A 39 -26.77 -28.46 -1.36
C ASP A 39 -27.28 -27.02 -1.55
N ASP A 40 -28.47 -26.70 -1.04
CA ASP A 40 -29.04 -25.35 -1.01
C ASP A 40 -28.13 -24.32 -0.30
N LEU A 41 -27.31 -24.78 0.64
CA LEU A 41 -26.40 -23.96 1.45
C LEU A 41 -25.08 -23.62 0.72
N TRP A 42 -24.96 -23.96 -0.57
CA TRP A 42 -23.73 -23.71 -1.35
C TRP A 42 -23.32 -22.23 -1.40
N LYS A 43 -24.29 -21.31 -1.36
CA LYS A 43 -24.01 -19.87 -1.32
C LYS A 43 -23.37 -19.45 0.01
N ASP A 44 -23.81 -20.04 1.11
CA ASP A 44 -23.29 -19.74 2.45
C ASP A 44 -21.85 -20.27 2.60
N VAL A 45 -21.58 -21.46 2.07
CA VAL A 45 -20.21 -22.02 2.00
C VAL A 45 -19.30 -21.12 1.17
N VAL A 46 -19.75 -20.65 0.01
CA VAL A 46 -18.97 -19.71 -0.82
C VAL A 46 -18.75 -18.38 -0.10
N ALA A 47 -19.74 -17.88 0.66
CA ALA A 47 -19.59 -16.68 1.46
C ALA A 47 -18.52 -16.84 2.55
N LEU A 48 -18.44 -18.02 3.19
CA LEU A 48 -17.40 -18.34 4.16
C LEU A 48 -16.01 -18.51 3.51
N ALA A 49 -15.94 -19.07 2.31
CA ALA A 49 -14.69 -19.30 1.59
C ALA A 49 -14.20 -18.06 0.80
N ARG A 50 -15.02 -17.02 0.69
CA ARG A 50 -14.77 -15.81 -0.11
C ARG A 50 -13.44 -15.10 0.18
N PRO A 51 -12.93 -15.04 1.42
CA PRO A 51 -11.62 -14.43 1.69
C PRO A 51 -10.45 -15.08 0.93
N SER A 52 -10.61 -16.35 0.54
CA SER A 52 -9.59 -17.17 -0.14
C SER A 52 -9.96 -17.51 -1.59
N LEU A 53 -11.13 -17.09 -2.07
CA LEU A 53 -11.64 -17.43 -3.40
C LEU A 53 -12.03 -16.18 -4.20
N THR A 54 -11.60 -16.12 -5.47
CA THR A 54 -12.01 -15.06 -6.41
C THR A 54 -12.88 -15.64 -7.53
N LEU A 55 -14.07 -15.07 -7.74
CA LEU A 55 -14.96 -15.47 -8.84
C LEU A 55 -14.49 -14.82 -10.16
N ARG A 56 -14.15 -15.63 -11.17
CA ARG A 56 -13.86 -15.17 -12.54
C ARG A 56 -14.52 -16.11 -13.55
N ARG A 57 -15.32 -15.56 -14.46
CA ARG A 57 -16.00 -16.33 -15.54
C ARG A 57 -16.75 -17.57 -15.02
N GLY A 58 -17.47 -17.42 -13.89
CA GLY A 58 -18.25 -18.51 -13.28
C GLY A 58 -17.45 -19.58 -12.52
N ARG A 59 -16.15 -19.38 -12.32
CA ARG A 59 -15.25 -20.29 -11.59
C ARG A 59 -14.63 -19.56 -10.38
N TYR A 60 -14.52 -20.24 -9.25
CA TYR A 60 -13.90 -19.72 -8.04
C TYR A 60 -12.44 -20.16 -7.99
N TYR A 61 -11.52 -19.25 -8.25
CA TYR A 61 -10.08 -19.53 -8.21
C TYR A 61 -9.57 -19.39 -6.78
N PHE A 62 -8.65 -20.28 -6.38
CA PHE A 62 -7.88 -20.07 -5.18
C PHE A 62 -7.01 -18.82 -5.36
N SER A 63 -7.29 -17.79 -4.58
CA SER A 63 -6.33 -16.73 -4.37
C SER A 63 -5.63 -17.07 -3.08
N ALA A 64 -4.30 -17.25 -3.12
CA ALA A 64 -3.53 -17.27 -1.90
C ALA A 64 -3.99 -16.07 -1.06
N PRO A 65 -4.30 -16.25 0.24
CA PRO A 65 -4.60 -15.12 1.09
C PRO A 65 -3.37 -14.22 1.03
N VAL A 66 -3.47 -13.15 0.24
CA VAL A 66 -2.58 -12.01 0.30
C VAL A 66 -2.76 -11.55 1.73
N SER A 67 -1.81 -11.89 2.61
CA SER A 67 -1.95 -11.68 4.06
C SER A 67 -2.41 -10.25 4.30
N ASP A 68 -3.20 -9.97 5.32
CA ASP A 68 -3.68 -8.60 5.58
C ASP A 68 -2.55 -7.56 5.50
N ARG A 69 -1.34 -7.97 5.92
CA ARG A 69 -0.08 -7.26 5.72
C ARG A 69 0.21 -6.84 4.26
N VAL A 70 0.11 -7.73 3.28
CA VAL A 70 0.40 -7.42 1.87
C VAL A 70 -0.71 -6.56 1.26
N ARG A 71 -1.98 -6.73 1.68
CA ARG A 71 -3.05 -5.79 1.27
C ARG A 71 -2.83 -4.40 1.86
N GLN A 72 -2.38 -4.34 3.11
CA GLN A 72 -2.04 -3.09 3.77
C GLN A 72 -0.85 -2.41 3.08
N GLU A 73 0.20 -3.16 2.76
CA GLU A 73 1.36 -2.67 1.99
C GLU A 73 0.95 -2.16 0.60
N GLN A 74 0.07 -2.87 -0.12
CA GLN A 74 -0.46 -2.40 -1.41
C GLN A 74 -1.32 -1.14 -1.28
N SER A 75 -2.17 -1.07 -0.26
CA SER A 75 -2.99 0.11 0.03
C SER A 75 -2.12 1.32 0.36
N GLN A 76 -1.08 1.12 1.17
CA GLN A 76 -0.08 2.13 1.51
C GLN A 76 0.66 2.63 0.26
N GLN A 77 1.12 1.72 -0.61
CA GLN A 77 1.75 2.08 -1.88
C GLN A 77 0.83 2.89 -2.79
N LEU A 78 -0.45 2.51 -2.90
CA LEU A 78 -1.46 3.26 -3.66
C LEU A 78 -1.76 4.64 -3.04
N GLY A 79 -1.69 4.76 -1.71
CA GLY A 79 -1.81 6.02 -1.00
C GLY A 79 -0.64 6.95 -1.31
N VAL A 80 0.59 6.44 -1.17
CA VAL A 80 1.83 7.16 -1.48
C VAL A 80 1.82 7.64 -2.93
N GLN A 81 1.50 6.75 -3.89
CA GLN A 81 1.45 7.12 -5.30
C GLN A 81 0.47 8.26 -5.56
N ARG A 82 -0.72 8.21 -4.95
CA ARG A 82 -1.73 9.27 -5.10
C ARG A 82 -1.24 10.60 -4.53
N ALA A 83 -0.63 10.59 -3.33
CA ALA A 83 -0.10 11.79 -2.71
C ALA A 83 1.05 12.41 -3.54
N VAL A 84 1.98 11.58 -4.00
CA VAL A 84 3.07 12.01 -4.90
C VAL A 84 2.51 12.63 -6.19
N ASN A 85 1.53 11.99 -6.83
CA ASN A 85 0.93 12.52 -8.05
C ASN A 85 0.23 13.87 -7.82
N GLN A 86 -0.41 14.07 -6.66
CA GLN A 86 -1.04 15.35 -6.30
C GLN A 86 -0.01 16.45 -6.01
N LEU A 87 1.15 16.09 -5.45
CA LEU A 87 2.26 17.03 -5.26
C LEU A 87 2.89 17.46 -6.58
N LEU A 88 3.06 16.53 -7.53
CA LEU A 88 3.68 16.82 -8.82
C LEU A 88 2.72 17.50 -9.80
N ASN A 89 1.41 17.24 -9.70
CA ASN A 89 0.40 17.77 -10.63
C ASN A 89 -0.80 18.38 -9.88
N PRO A 90 -0.61 19.51 -9.18
CA PRO A 90 -1.64 20.09 -8.32
C PRO A 90 -2.86 20.65 -9.08
N GLU A 91 -2.70 20.99 -10.36
CA GLU A 91 -3.78 21.55 -11.20
C GLU A 91 -4.64 20.51 -11.91
N SER A 92 -4.38 19.20 -11.76
CA SER A 92 -5.14 18.14 -12.44
C SER A 92 -6.28 17.61 -11.55
N PRO A 93 -7.56 18.01 -11.77
CA PRO A 93 -8.68 17.45 -11.06
C PRO A 93 -9.02 16.12 -11.74
N GLN A 94 -8.76 15.01 -11.05
CA GLN A 94 -9.08 13.65 -11.49
C GLN A 94 -8.32 13.16 -12.74
N GLY A 95 -7.19 12.47 -12.52
CA GLY A 95 -6.80 11.31 -13.31
C GLY A 95 -6.85 11.45 -14.84
N ALA A 96 -6.37 12.56 -15.40
CA ALA A 96 -6.11 12.63 -16.83
C ALA A 96 -4.97 11.65 -17.15
N GLY A 97 -5.32 10.61 -17.91
CA GLY A 97 -4.45 9.48 -18.18
C GLY A 97 -3.14 9.89 -18.83
N LEU A 98 -2.07 9.86 -18.05
CA LEU A 98 -0.76 9.48 -18.54
C LEU A 98 -0.40 8.16 -17.86
N VAL A 99 -0.74 7.08 -18.57
CA VAL A 99 -0.06 5.81 -18.39
C VAL A 99 1.38 6.03 -18.85
N GLU A 100 2.22 6.56 -17.97
CA GLU A 100 3.65 6.63 -18.19
C GLU A 100 4.22 5.23 -17.97
N ARG A 101 4.32 4.48 -19.07
CA ARG A 101 4.84 3.11 -19.14
C ARG A 101 6.36 3.06 -18.97
N ARG A 102 6.92 3.81 -18.01
CA ARG A 102 8.33 3.72 -17.61
C ARG A 102 8.41 3.83 -16.10
N GLY A 103 8.71 2.71 -15.45
CA GLY A 103 8.97 2.73 -14.01
C GLY A 103 10.20 3.57 -13.71
N GLY A 104 10.08 4.50 -12.75
CA GLY A 104 11.22 4.96 -11.97
C GLY A 104 11.86 6.30 -12.33
N ASP A 105 11.29 7.14 -13.19
CA ASP A 105 11.86 8.48 -13.39
C ASP A 105 11.59 9.36 -12.17
N ARG A 106 12.67 9.83 -11.55
CA ARG A 106 12.65 10.80 -10.45
C ARG A 106 12.44 12.18 -11.04
N VAL A 107 11.47 12.90 -10.51
CA VAL A 107 11.15 14.27 -10.94
C VAL A 107 11.80 15.24 -9.97
N ASP A 108 12.44 16.29 -10.50
CA ASP A 108 12.96 17.38 -9.68
C ASP A 108 11.82 17.97 -8.85
N PHE A 109 12.01 18.00 -7.54
CA PHE A 109 11.01 18.44 -6.58
C PHE A 109 11.74 19.18 -5.48
N VAL A 110 12.02 20.45 -5.75
CA VAL A 110 12.88 21.28 -4.91
C VAL A 110 12.03 22.22 -4.06
N GLN A 111 11.83 21.83 -2.80
CA GLN A 111 11.13 22.67 -1.83
C GLN A 111 11.55 22.36 -0.40
N THR A 112 11.26 23.29 0.49
CA THR A 112 11.51 23.13 1.91
C THR A 112 10.52 22.14 2.52
N VAL A 113 11.01 21.21 3.33
CA VAL A 113 10.22 20.21 4.06
C VAL A 113 10.63 20.18 5.53
N ILE A 114 9.69 19.81 6.41
CA ILE A 114 10.01 19.57 7.82
C ILE A 114 10.23 18.07 7.99
N VAL A 115 11.33 17.69 8.64
CA VAL A 115 11.68 16.30 8.92
C VAL A 115 11.77 16.08 10.42
N ARG A 116 10.98 15.14 10.92
CA ARG A 116 11.04 14.66 12.29
C ARG A 116 11.82 13.35 12.32
N ALA A 117 12.96 13.36 12.99
CA ALA A 117 13.81 12.20 13.18
C ALA A 117 13.28 11.29 14.32
N GLU A 118 13.81 10.07 14.41
CA GLU A 118 13.40 9.10 15.44
C GLU A 118 13.71 9.57 16.87
N ASP A 119 14.73 10.41 17.03
CA ASP A 119 15.11 11.05 18.30
C ASP A 119 14.15 12.19 18.72
N GLY A 120 13.10 12.43 17.93
CA GLY A 120 12.14 13.52 18.13
C GLY A 120 12.65 14.88 17.67
N ALA A 121 13.88 14.99 17.15
CA ALA A 121 14.40 16.23 16.64
C ALA A 121 13.68 16.60 15.33
N GLU A 122 13.21 17.85 15.27
CA GLU A 122 12.69 18.44 14.04
C GLU A 122 13.79 19.24 13.35
N CYS A 123 13.87 19.11 12.02
CA CYS A 123 14.77 19.90 11.21
C CYS A 123 14.14 20.25 9.87
N THR A 124 14.50 21.41 9.35
CA THR A 124 14.08 21.88 8.03
C THR A 124 15.11 21.42 7.00
N LEU A 125 14.68 20.61 6.02
CA LEU A 125 15.52 20.12 4.93
C LEU A 125 15.00 20.61 3.57
N LEU A 126 15.82 20.51 2.54
CA LEU A 126 15.42 20.75 1.16
C LEU A 126 15.18 19.41 0.47
N SER A 127 14.03 19.19 -0.16
CA SER A 127 13.87 18.06 -1.09
C SER A 127 14.62 18.35 -2.40
N ARG A 128 15.16 17.33 -3.04
CA ARG A 128 15.83 17.45 -4.35
C ARG A 128 14.97 16.89 -5.48
N ASP A 129 14.50 15.67 -5.27
CA ASP A 129 13.67 14.93 -6.22
C ASP A 129 12.73 13.97 -5.49
N LEU A 130 11.67 13.59 -6.22
CA LEU A 130 10.59 12.72 -5.78
C LEU A 130 10.31 11.66 -6.84
N SER A 131 9.84 10.50 -6.40
CA SER A 131 9.30 9.44 -7.26
C SER A 131 8.12 8.77 -6.58
N ALA A 132 7.46 7.87 -7.29
CA ALA A 132 6.47 6.94 -6.75
C ALA A 132 6.89 6.24 -5.45
N THR A 133 8.20 5.96 -5.29
CA THR A 133 8.71 5.06 -4.26
C THR A 133 9.62 5.73 -3.24
N GLY A 134 10.07 6.96 -3.47
CA GLY A 134 11.03 7.59 -2.58
C GLY A 134 11.34 9.05 -2.90
N ILE A 135 12.17 9.64 -2.04
CA ILE A 135 12.53 11.06 -2.00
C ILE A 135 14.04 11.21 -1.72
N ARG A 136 14.66 12.29 -2.23
CA ARG A 136 15.98 12.75 -1.77
C ARG A 136 15.85 14.05 -1.00
N LEU A 137 16.59 14.12 0.10
CA LEU A 137 16.62 15.26 1.02
C LEU A 137 18.06 15.75 1.18
N VAL A 138 18.24 17.06 1.28
CA VAL A 138 19.52 17.71 1.50
C VAL A 138 19.47 18.49 2.82
N GLY A 139 20.51 18.34 3.63
CA GLY A 139 20.77 19.24 4.76
C GLY A 139 21.92 18.79 5.62
N THR A 140 22.00 19.31 6.84
CA THR A 140 23.19 19.17 7.70
C THR A 140 23.23 17.88 8.52
N ARG A 141 22.15 17.10 8.54
CA ARG A 141 22.03 15.85 9.32
C ARG A 141 22.23 14.61 8.46
N ARG A 142 22.93 13.63 9.03
CA ARG A 142 23.01 12.26 8.52
C ARG A 142 21.85 11.45 9.12
N LEU A 143 20.96 10.96 8.28
CA LEU A 143 19.73 10.28 8.72
C LEU A 143 19.73 8.78 8.39
N LEU A 144 20.87 8.22 7.95
CA LEU A 144 21.01 6.83 7.52
C LEU A 144 20.35 5.84 8.48
N GLY A 145 19.46 5.00 7.96
CA GLY A 145 18.81 3.92 8.71
C GLY A 145 17.59 4.34 9.53
N GLN A 146 17.35 5.64 9.73
CA GLN A 146 16.21 6.12 10.49
C GLN A 146 14.91 6.02 9.67
N LYS A 147 13.79 5.83 10.37
CA LYS A 147 12.45 6.13 9.88
C LYS A 147 12.07 7.55 10.29
N VAL A 148 11.96 8.44 9.32
CA VAL A 148 11.66 9.85 9.56
C VAL A 148 10.28 10.19 9.05
N HIS A 149 9.61 11.13 9.70
CA HIS A 149 8.40 11.77 9.18
C HIS A 149 8.81 12.98 8.35
N VAL A 150 8.42 13.01 7.09
CA VAL A 150 8.66 14.12 6.17
C VAL A 150 7.35 14.83 5.91
N LEU A 151 7.18 16.01 6.50
CA LEU A 151 6.05 16.89 6.24
C LEU A 151 6.35 17.70 4.99
N VAL A 152 5.58 17.41 3.94
CA VAL A 152 5.68 18.04 2.63
C VAL A 152 4.52 19.02 2.48
N PRO A 153 4.79 20.34 2.39
CA PRO A 153 3.76 21.34 2.17
C PRO A 153 2.95 21.03 0.91
N ARG A 154 1.64 21.28 0.97
CA ARG A 154 0.74 21.15 -0.17
C ARG A 154 0.36 22.53 -0.71
N PRO A 155 0.12 22.67 -2.02
CA PRO A 155 -0.35 23.92 -2.60
C PRO A 155 -1.67 24.38 -1.98
N GLY A 156 -1.91 25.69 -1.99
CA GLY A 156 -3.19 26.25 -1.52
C GLY A 156 -3.41 26.21 -0.01
N GLY A 157 -2.35 25.99 0.80
CA GLY A 157 -2.46 25.98 2.27
C GLY A 157 -3.18 24.75 2.83
N GLU A 158 -3.36 23.71 2.01
CA GLU A 158 -3.91 22.44 2.48
C GLU A 158 -2.99 21.79 3.53
N PRO A 159 -3.54 20.97 4.45
CA PRO A 159 -2.72 20.29 5.44
C PRO A 159 -1.62 19.46 4.76
N PRO A 160 -0.35 19.53 5.23
CA PRO A 160 0.77 18.91 4.56
C PRO A 160 0.61 17.40 4.46
N TYR A 161 1.27 16.76 3.50
CA TYR A 161 1.43 15.31 3.57
C TYR A 161 2.50 14.94 4.58
N ASP A 162 2.21 13.97 5.44
CA ASP A 162 3.18 13.36 6.35
C ASP A 162 3.56 11.99 5.77
N PHE A 163 4.76 11.92 5.20
CA PHE A 163 5.33 10.68 4.69
C PHE A 163 6.22 10.04 5.73
N LEU A 164 5.97 8.76 6.05
CA LEU A 164 6.94 7.94 6.76
C LEU A 164 7.97 7.42 5.77
N VAL A 165 9.23 7.79 5.95
CA VAL A 165 10.33 7.49 5.03
C VAL A 165 11.42 6.73 5.77
N ARG A 166 11.83 5.57 5.25
CA ARG A 166 13.07 4.90 5.68
C ARG A 166 14.23 5.46 4.89
N ILE A 167 15.21 6.06 5.57
CA ILE A 167 16.45 6.50 4.92
C ILE A 167 17.35 5.29 4.67
N LEU A 168 17.67 5.07 3.40
CA LEU A 168 18.41 3.89 2.92
C LEU A 168 19.90 4.19 2.68
N TRP A 169 20.22 5.43 2.34
CA TRP A 169 21.60 5.86 2.12
C TRP A 169 21.77 7.34 2.49
N THR A 170 23.00 7.69 2.88
CA THR A 170 23.43 9.07 3.10
C THR A 170 24.79 9.29 2.44
N CYS A 171 24.92 10.36 1.66
CA CYS A 171 26.17 10.77 1.01
C CYS A 171 26.54 12.19 1.45
N ALA A 172 27.81 12.45 1.78
CA ALA A 172 28.29 13.81 2.00
C ALA A 172 28.47 14.52 0.66
N VAL A 173 28.02 15.77 0.55
CA VAL A 173 28.08 16.54 -0.71
C VAL A 173 28.96 17.81 -0.61
N GLY A 174 29.52 18.09 0.57
CA GLY A 174 30.41 19.23 0.84
C GLY A 174 29.87 20.13 1.95
N ASP A 175 30.74 20.91 2.60
CA ASP A 175 30.35 21.96 3.57
C ASP A 175 29.40 21.53 4.70
N GLY A 176 29.56 20.29 5.17
CA GLY A 176 28.70 19.70 6.21
C GLY A 176 27.29 19.32 5.73
N LEU A 177 27.02 19.44 4.43
CA LEU A 177 25.78 18.99 3.81
C LEU A 177 25.83 17.52 3.41
N HIS A 178 24.66 16.91 3.53
CA HIS A 178 24.42 15.51 3.27
C HIS A 178 23.17 15.34 2.43
N GLU A 179 23.27 14.50 1.41
CA GLU A 179 22.13 13.92 0.73
C GLU A 179 21.66 12.67 1.44
N ASN A 180 20.36 12.58 1.71
CA ASN A 180 19.70 11.46 2.34
C ASN A 180 18.63 10.94 1.37
N GLY A 181 18.82 9.71 0.88
CA GLY A 181 17.83 9.05 0.02
C GLY A 181 17.00 8.06 0.80
N GLY A 182 15.69 8.17 0.69
CA GLY A 182 14.76 7.31 1.41
C GLY A 182 13.62 6.76 0.56
N SER A 183 13.04 5.66 1.04
CA SER A 183 11.86 5.03 0.46
C SER A 183 10.62 5.30 1.32
N PHE A 184 9.49 5.56 0.66
CA PHE A 184 8.21 5.71 1.34
C PHE A 184 7.73 4.39 1.94
N LEU A 185 7.27 4.45 3.18
CA LEU A 185 6.61 3.35 3.88
C LEU A 185 5.10 3.60 4.01
N GLU A 186 4.71 4.84 4.27
CA GLU A 186 3.33 5.25 4.49
C GLU A 186 3.16 6.73 4.14
N VAL A 187 1.93 7.15 3.86
CA VAL A 187 1.54 8.57 3.82
C VAL A 187 0.27 8.80 4.63
N ARG A 188 0.21 9.94 5.31
CA ARG A 188 -0.96 10.46 6.03
C ARG A 188 -1.16 11.93 5.69
N VAL A 189 -2.34 12.44 6.01
CA VAL A 189 -2.56 13.89 6.04
C VAL A 189 -2.04 14.39 7.38
N GLY A 190 -1.03 15.24 7.35
CA GLY A 190 -0.43 15.84 8.53
C GLY A 190 -1.34 16.91 9.14
N HIS A 191 -1.18 17.16 10.44
CA HIS A 191 -1.78 18.33 11.07
C HIS A 191 -0.92 19.55 10.77
N SER A 192 -1.56 20.61 10.25
CA SER A 192 -0.87 21.88 10.02
C SER A 192 -0.33 22.39 11.36
N LEU A 193 0.99 22.58 11.45
CA LEU A 193 1.58 23.36 12.53
C LEU A 193 1.16 24.81 12.26
N ARG A 194 0.17 25.29 13.00
CA ARG A 194 -0.23 26.71 12.93
C ARG A 194 0.97 27.57 13.36
N GLU A 195 1.17 28.64 12.60
CA GLU A 195 2.04 29.78 12.93
C GLU A 195 1.71 30.39 14.30
#